data_AF-A0A3T0SDH5-F1
#
_entry.id   AF-A0A3T0SDH5-F1
#
_cell.length_a   1.000
_cell.length_b   1.000
_cell.length_c   1.000
_cell.angle_alpha   90.00
_cell.angle_beta   90.00
_cell.angle_gamma   90.00
#
_symmetry.space_group_name_H-M   'P 1'
#
loop_
_entity.id
_entity.type
_entity.pdbx_description
1 polymer ?
#
loop_
_entity_poly.entity_id
_entity_poly.type
_entity_poly.pdbx_seq_one_letter_code
_entity_poly.pdbx_strand_id
1 'polypeptide(L)'
;MDVIGKKHWVIAEGYLPALGPKPDEPALRSHETACILNAGPLEAVIELTLYFADREPVGPYAIRVPARRTLHLRFDDLQTPQAVPRETDYASVFVSNVPVVIQHTRLDARSGDRALMTTLAYGSD
;
A
#
# COMPACT_ATOMS: atom_id res chain seq x y z
N MET A 1 -19.51 -13.79 -12.83
CA MET A 1 -19.42 -12.82 -11.73
C MET A 1 -18.92 -11.53 -12.32
N ASP A 2 -19.61 -10.43 -12.04
CA ASP A 2 -19.15 -9.12 -12.47
C ASP A 2 -17.83 -8.80 -11.79
N VAL A 3 -16.98 -8.06 -12.50
CA VAL A 3 -15.68 -7.64 -12.01
C VAL A 3 -15.90 -6.53 -10.97
N ILE A 4 -15.42 -6.74 -9.74
CA ILE A 4 -15.56 -5.79 -8.62
C ILE A 4 -14.31 -4.93 -8.54
N GLY A 5 -14.48 -3.62 -8.44
CA GLY A 5 -13.39 -2.66 -8.20
C GLY A 5 -13.04 -1.80 -9.43
N LYS A 6 -11.84 -1.24 -9.41
CA LYS A 6 -11.29 -0.35 -10.45
C LYS A 6 -9.87 -0.78 -10.82
N LYS A 7 -9.37 -0.27 -11.95
CA LYS A 7 -8.00 -0.53 -12.41
C LYS A 7 -7.01 0.53 -11.93
N HIS A 8 -7.48 1.74 -11.62
CA HIS A 8 -6.64 2.84 -11.15
C HIS A 8 -7.05 3.20 -9.73
N TRP A 9 -6.08 3.23 -8.82
CA TRP A 9 -6.29 3.60 -7.42
C TRP A 9 -5.22 4.58 -6.96
N VAL A 10 -5.62 5.49 -6.08
CA VAL A 10 -4.76 6.52 -5.50
C VAL A 10 -4.92 6.52 -3.99
N ILE A 11 -3.79 6.51 -3.28
CA ILE A 11 -3.73 6.85 -1.87
C ILE A 11 -2.92 8.15 -1.78
N ALA A 12 -3.61 9.24 -1.44
CA ALA A 12 -3.00 10.58 -1.35
C ALA A 12 -2.18 10.80 -0.06
N GLU A 13 -2.12 9.78 0.81
CA GLU A 13 -1.49 9.84 2.12
C GLU A 13 -0.57 8.63 2.28
N GLY A 14 0.63 8.85 2.81
CA GLY A 14 1.67 7.85 2.90
C GLY A 14 2.83 8.37 3.74
N TYR A 15 3.23 7.59 4.74
CA TYR A 15 4.24 7.94 5.73
C TYR A 15 4.51 6.69 6.56
N LEU A 16 5.70 6.12 6.42
CA LEU A 16 6.16 5.05 7.30
C LEU A 16 6.72 5.66 8.58
N PRO A 17 6.05 5.55 9.75
CA PRO A 17 6.57 6.15 10.98
C PRO A 17 7.88 5.50 11.41
N ALA A 18 8.58 6.12 12.37
CA ALA A 18 9.65 5.43 13.09
C ALA A 18 9.16 4.08 13.64
N LEU A 19 10.06 3.08 13.73
CA LEU A 19 9.72 1.67 14.00
C LEU A 19 8.90 1.45 15.28
N GLY A 20 9.03 2.34 16.26
CA GLY A 20 8.45 2.19 17.59
C GLY A 20 9.34 1.39 18.55
N PRO A 21 8.88 1.15 19.79
CA PRO A 21 9.69 0.53 20.85
C PRO A 21 9.86 -0.99 20.67
N LYS A 22 9.13 -1.61 19.75
CA LYS A 22 9.17 -3.05 19.45
C LYS A 22 9.48 -3.29 17.96
N PRO A 23 10.65 -2.86 17.47
CA PRO A 23 10.99 -2.91 16.05
C PRO A 23 11.04 -4.35 15.50
N ASP A 24 11.40 -5.33 16.33
CA ASP A 24 11.56 -6.72 15.91
C ASP A 24 10.27 -7.54 15.99
N GLU A 25 9.16 -6.95 16.45
CA GLU A 25 7.84 -7.59 16.50
C GLU A 25 6.99 -7.10 15.32
N PRO A 26 6.83 -7.86 14.21
CA PRO A 26 6.20 -7.34 12.99
C PRO A 26 4.76 -6.82 13.18
N ALA A 27 4.02 -7.42 14.12
CA ALA A 27 2.67 -7.02 14.48
C ALA A 27 2.61 -5.70 15.27
N LEU A 28 3.71 -5.30 15.92
CA LEU A 28 3.81 -4.10 16.77
C LEU A 28 4.78 -3.06 16.22
N ARG A 29 5.48 -3.35 15.14
CA ARG A 29 6.31 -2.40 14.38
C ARG A 29 5.42 -1.45 13.57
N SER A 30 5.67 -0.15 13.65
CA SER A 30 4.95 0.86 12.85
C SER A 30 5.03 0.55 11.35
N HIS A 31 3.88 0.56 10.69
CA HIS A 31 3.79 0.20 9.29
C HIS A 31 2.54 0.76 8.62
N GLU A 32 2.61 0.73 7.31
CA GLU A 32 1.53 1.10 6.41
C GLU A 32 1.25 -0.06 5.47
N THR A 33 -0.02 -0.29 5.16
CA THR A 33 -0.46 -1.40 4.31
C THR A 33 -1.47 -0.92 3.28
N ALA A 34 -1.26 -1.32 2.03
CA ALA A 34 -2.30 -1.38 1.01
C ALA A 34 -2.92 -2.79 1.05
N CYS A 35 -4.16 -2.89 1.56
CA CYS A 35 -4.94 -4.12 1.54
C CYS A 35 -5.65 -4.23 0.19
N ILE A 36 -5.25 -5.21 -0.62
CA ILE A 36 -5.70 -5.38 -2.01
C ILE A 36 -6.55 -6.63 -2.11
N LEU A 37 -7.79 -6.50 -2.60
CA LEU A 37 -8.66 -7.62 -2.93
C LEU A 37 -8.78 -7.78 -4.44
N ASN A 38 -8.37 -8.93 -4.95
CA ASN A 38 -8.72 -9.40 -6.29
C ASN A 38 -9.84 -10.45 -6.19
N ALA A 39 -11.08 -10.00 -6.33
CA ALA A 39 -12.26 -10.87 -6.36
C ALA A 39 -12.48 -11.55 -7.72
N GLY A 40 -11.71 -11.15 -8.74
CA GLY A 40 -11.86 -11.61 -10.11
C GLY A 40 -11.29 -13.00 -10.39
N PRO A 41 -11.60 -13.57 -11.57
CA PRO A 41 -11.13 -14.89 -11.98
C PRO A 41 -9.71 -14.90 -12.55
N LEU A 42 -9.13 -13.73 -12.84
CA LEU A 42 -7.80 -13.55 -13.42
C LEU A 42 -6.83 -13.00 -12.37
N GLU A 43 -5.53 -13.28 -12.54
CA GLU A 43 -4.49 -12.67 -11.71
C GLU A 43 -4.38 -11.16 -11.97
N ALA A 44 -4.31 -10.39 -10.89
CA ALA A 44 -4.02 -8.98 -10.94
C ALA A 44 -2.51 -8.75 -10.94
N VAL A 45 -2.02 -8.14 -12.00
CA VAL A 45 -0.68 -7.56 -12.11
C VAL A 45 -0.86 -6.07 -11.89
N ILE A 46 -0.23 -5.54 -10.84
CA ILE A 46 -0.38 -4.17 -10.37
C ILE A 46 0.99 -3.50 -10.38
N GLU A 47 1.06 -2.34 -11.03
CA GLU A 47 2.19 -1.43 -10.97
C GLU A 47 1.89 -0.37 -9.91
N LEU A 48 2.76 -0.28 -8.91
CA LEU A 48 2.71 0.77 -7.89
C LEU A 48 3.80 1.81 -8.16
N THR A 49 3.44 3.08 -8.13
CA THR A 49 4.36 4.22 -8.18
C THR A 49 4.19 5.09 -6.95
N LEU A 50 5.30 5.46 -6.31
CA LEU A 50 5.33 6.36 -5.17
C LEU A 50 5.69 7.78 -5.62
N TYR A 51 4.99 8.78 -5.11
CA TYR A 51 5.21 10.19 -5.37
C TYR A 51 5.70 10.88 -4.10
N PHE A 52 6.69 11.76 -4.22
CA PHE A 52 7.31 12.47 -3.10
C PHE A 52 7.14 13.98 -3.28
N ALA A 53 7.25 14.74 -2.19
CA ALA A 53 7.09 16.20 -2.24
C ALA A 53 8.28 16.92 -2.90
N ASP A 54 9.46 16.31 -2.92
CA ASP A 54 10.75 16.96 -3.19
C ASP A 54 11.60 16.27 -4.27
N ARG A 55 11.10 15.20 -4.89
CA ARG A 55 11.83 14.40 -5.89
C ARG A 55 10.90 13.63 -6.83
N GLU A 56 11.48 13.13 -7.90
CA GLU A 56 10.77 12.34 -8.91
C GLU A 56 10.10 11.08 -8.33
N PRO A 57 8.98 10.64 -8.94
CA PRO A 57 8.31 9.41 -8.54
C PRO A 57 9.19 8.17 -8.71
N VAL A 58 8.89 7.15 -7.91
CA VAL A 58 9.66 5.90 -7.83
C VAL A 58 8.75 4.73 -8.15
N GLY A 59 9.14 3.93 -9.14
CA GLY A 59 8.41 2.77 -9.59
C GLY A 59 8.86 2.30 -10.97
N PRO A 60 8.14 1.33 -11.57
CA PRO A 60 7.04 0.60 -10.94
C PRO A 60 7.56 -0.45 -9.93
N TYR A 61 6.87 -0.55 -8.79
CA TYR A 61 6.91 -1.73 -7.93
C TYR A 61 5.92 -2.76 -8.49
N ALA A 62 6.39 -3.95 -8.84
CA ALA A 62 5.55 -5.00 -9.43
C ALA A 62 4.88 -5.85 -8.35
N ILE A 63 3.55 -5.85 -8.31
CA ILE A 63 2.74 -6.58 -7.34
C ILE A 63 1.84 -7.57 -8.08
N ARG A 64 1.72 -8.80 -7.55
CA ARG A 64 0.82 -9.84 -8.08
C ARG A 64 -0.17 -10.27 -7.01
N VAL A 65 -1.45 -10.25 -7.35
CA VAL A 65 -2.52 -10.79 -6.49
C VAL A 65 -3.27 -11.87 -7.28
N PRO A 66 -3.14 -13.16 -6.90
CA PRO A 66 -3.81 -14.24 -7.62
C PRO A 66 -5.34 -14.06 -7.67
N ALA A 67 -5.98 -14.73 -8.62
CA ALA A 67 -7.43 -14.74 -8.74
C ALA A 67 -8.08 -15.19 -7.41
N ARG A 68 -9.14 -14.48 -6.99
CA ARG A 68 -9.91 -14.76 -5.77
C ARG A 68 -9.03 -14.77 -4.50
N ARG A 69 -8.12 -13.79 -4.35
CA ARG A 69 -7.23 -13.64 -3.19
C ARG A 69 -7.14 -12.20 -2.71
N THR A 70 -6.67 -12.06 -1.47
CA THR A 70 -6.28 -10.78 -0.87
C THR A 70 -4.77 -10.75 -0.65
N LEU A 71 -4.20 -9.55 -0.65
CA LEU A 71 -2.81 -9.27 -0.29
C LEU A 71 -2.78 -8.05 0.64
N HIS A 72 -2.17 -8.20 1.81
CA HIS A 72 -1.86 -7.08 2.70
C HIS A 72 -0.42 -6.65 2.40
N LEU A 73 -0.26 -5.74 1.44
CA LEU A 73 1.06 -5.27 1.02
C LEU A 73 1.55 -4.19 1.99
N ARG A 74 2.57 -4.50 2.78
CA ARG A 74 3.21 -3.48 3.61
C ARG A 74 4.20 -2.66 2.78
N PHE A 75 4.16 -1.35 2.94
CA PHE A 75 5.08 -0.45 2.22
C PHE A 75 6.52 -0.61 2.70
N ASP A 76 6.74 -1.04 3.94
CA ASP A 76 8.08 -1.32 4.48
C ASP A 76 8.70 -2.64 4.00
N ASP A 77 7.94 -3.46 3.26
CA ASP A 77 8.44 -4.67 2.61
C ASP A 77 8.85 -4.42 1.14
N LEU A 78 8.58 -3.24 0.58
CA LEU A 78 8.99 -2.85 -0.77
C LEU A 78 10.49 -2.57 -0.80
N GLN A 79 11.22 -3.23 -1.72
CA GLN A 79 12.69 -3.12 -1.82
C GLN A 79 13.19 -2.73 -3.21
N THR A 80 12.46 -3.09 -4.28
CA THR A 80 12.86 -2.87 -5.68
C THR A 80 11.77 -2.07 -6.39
N PRO A 81 12.08 -0.93 -7.05
CA PRO A 81 13.41 -0.44 -7.41
C PRO A 81 14.23 0.14 -6.25
N GLN A 82 13.60 0.52 -5.14
CA GLN A 82 14.29 0.95 -3.93
C GLN A 82 13.37 0.80 -2.70
N ALA A 83 13.95 0.77 -1.50
CA ALA A 83 13.19 0.77 -0.26
C ALA A 83 12.41 2.08 -0.05
N VAL A 84 11.22 1.99 0.54
CA VAL A 84 10.46 3.18 0.94
C VAL A 84 11.14 3.82 2.16
N PRO A 85 11.51 5.11 2.10
CA PRO A 85 12.09 5.77 3.26
C PRO A 85 11.08 5.87 4.39
N ARG A 86 11.56 5.72 5.62
CA ARG A 86 10.77 6.08 6.80
C ARG A 86 10.78 7.58 7.02
N GLU A 87 9.81 8.04 7.80
CA GLU A 87 9.67 9.43 8.23
C GLU A 87 9.67 10.44 7.08
N THR A 88 9.08 10.03 5.95
CA THR A 88 9.00 10.80 4.71
C THR A 88 7.57 10.74 4.20
N ASP A 89 7.00 11.90 3.89
CA ASP A 89 5.67 11.96 3.27
C ASP A 89 5.74 11.49 1.81
N TYR A 90 4.77 10.67 1.41
CA TYR A 90 4.60 10.22 0.04
C TYR A 90 3.13 9.98 -0.28
N ALA A 91 2.82 9.83 -1.56
CA ALA A 91 1.54 9.33 -2.06
C ALA A 91 1.78 8.13 -2.98
N SER A 92 0.73 7.36 -3.28
CA SER A 92 0.86 6.19 -4.13
C SER A 92 -0.25 6.08 -5.18
N VAL A 93 0.14 5.61 -6.36
CA VAL A 93 -0.75 5.28 -7.47
C VAL A 93 -0.57 3.81 -7.82
N PHE A 94 -1.68 3.10 -7.96
CA PHE A 94 -1.72 1.69 -8.36
C PHE A 94 -2.46 1.56 -9.70
N VAL A 95 -1.83 0.88 -10.65
CA VAL A 95 -2.39 0.59 -11.96
C VAL A 95 -2.46 -0.92 -12.14
N SER A 96 -3.67 -1.47 -12.26
CA SER A 96 -3.91 -2.91 -12.41
C SER A 96 -4.42 -3.28 -13.79
N ASN A 97 -4.00 -4.44 -14.29
CA ASN A 97 -4.54 -5.01 -15.53
C ASN A 97 -6.04 -5.42 -15.40
N VAL A 98 -6.52 -5.74 -14.19
CA VAL A 98 -7.89 -6.15 -13.89
C VAL A 98 -8.46 -5.36 -12.70
N PRO A 99 -9.79 -5.22 -12.59
CA PRO A 99 -10.39 -4.56 -11.43
C PRO A 99 -10.03 -5.22 -10.09
N VAL A 100 -9.54 -4.41 -9.16
CA VAL A 100 -9.26 -4.78 -7.76
C VAL A 100 -9.86 -3.73 -6.83
N VAL A 101 -9.92 -4.01 -5.53
CA VAL A 101 -10.29 -3.05 -4.48
C VAL A 101 -9.06 -2.81 -3.59
N ILE A 102 -8.79 -1.55 -3.25
CA ILE A 102 -7.66 -1.18 -2.39
C ILE A 102 -8.15 -0.36 -1.19
N GLN A 103 -7.74 -0.80 0.00
CA GLN A 103 -7.94 -0.10 1.26
C GLN A 103 -6.58 0.28 1.85
N HIS A 104 -6.46 1.50 2.35
CA HIS A 104 -5.27 1.98 3.04
C HIS A 104 -5.40 1.81 4.56
N THR A 105 -4.36 1.31 5.22
CA THR A 105 -4.27 1.27 6.68
C THR A 105 -2.89 1.70 7.16
N ARG A 106 -2.82 2.39 8.30
CA ARG A 106 -1.56 2.63 9.02
C ARG A 106 -1.70 2.25 10.49
N LEU A 107 -0.67 1.59 11.00
CA LEU A 107 -0.38 1.44 12.42
C LEU A 107 0.79 2.34 12.77
N ASP A 108 0.54 3.33 13.63
CA ASP A 108 1.59 4.09 14.31
C ASP A 108 1.79 3.51 15.71
N ALA A 109 2.96 2.92 15.93
CA ALA A 109 3.34 2.27 17.17
C ALA A 109 4.50 2.99 17.88
N ARG A 110 4.76 4.27 17.56
CA ARG A 110 5.73 5.10 18.31
C ARG A 110 5.36 5.19 19.80
N SER A 111 6.34 5.46 20.66
CA SER A 111 6.18 5.47 22.12
C SER A 111 5.04 6.40 22.56
N GLY A 112 4.02 5.84 23.22
CA GLY A 112 2.79 6.54 23.60
C GLY A 112 1.55 5.69 23.32
N ASP A 113 0.43 6.36 23.00
CA ASP A 113 -0.81 5.70 22.58
C ASP A 113 -0.71 5.24 21.12
N ARG A 114 -1.00 3.96 20.87
CA ARG A 114 -1.04 3.40 19.51
C ARG A 114 -2.21 4.00 18.74
N ALA A 115 -1.95 4.45 17.53
CA ALA A 115 -2.98 4.96 16.64
C ALA A 115 -3.14 4.07 15.41
N LEU A 116 -4.40 3.89 15.00
CA LEU A 116 -4.78 3.21 13.76
C LEU A 116 -5.59 4.18 12.91
N MET A 117 -5.32 4.20 11.62
CA MET A 117 -6.18 4.86 10.65
C MET A 117 -6.44 3.94 9.45
N THR A 118 -7.60 4.14 8.83
CA THR A 118 -7.91 3.49 7.56
C THR A 118 -8.86 4.33 6.73
N THR A 119 -8.74 4.22 5.41
CA THR A 119 -9.70 4.73 4.43
C THR A 119 -9.70 3.80 3.22
N LEU A 120 -10.80 3.80 2.45
CA LEU A 120 -10.72 3.29 1.08
C LEU A 120 -9.80 4.20 0.27
N ALA A 121 -9.00 3.61 -0.62
CA ALA A 121 -8.26 4.37 -1.61
C ALA A 121 -9.25 5.02 -2.59
N TYR A 122 -8.85 6.11 -3.23
CA TYR A 122 -9.66 6.72 -4.29
C TYR A 122 -9.53 5.88 -5.56
N GLY A 123 -10.63 5.29 -6.03
CA GLY A 123 -10.68 4.59 -7.31
C GLY A 123 -11.08 5.54 -8.43
N SER A 124 -10.27 5.63 -9.49
CA SER A 124 -10.63 6.37 -10.70
C SER A 124 -11.05 5.42 -11.83
N ASP A 125 -11.93 5.90 -12.70
CA ASP A 125 -12.33 5.23 -13.94
C ASP A 125 -11.25 5.36 -15.01
#